data_AF-A0A9E5NAF6-F1
#
_entry.id   AF-A0A9E5NAF6-F1
#
_cell.length_a   1.000
_cell.length_b   1.000
_cell.length_c   1.000
_cell.angle_alpha   90.00
_cell.angle_beta   90.00
_cell.angle_gamma   90.00
#
_symmetry.space_group_name_H-M   'P 1'
#
loop_
_entity.id
_entity.type
_entity.pdbx_description
1 polymer ?
#
loop_
_entity_poly.entity_id
_entity_poly.type
_entity_poly.pdbx_seq_one_letter_code
_entity_poly.pdbx_strand_id
1 'polypeptide(L)'
;MVDISAAHSDMVVRYHGGNNAGHTVIVGGEIFPFHLIPSGIISGKFCVIGSGLVVDLGVLLEEKQGLEARGLLVEGKLAISDHCHLILPYHKALEKADEKRLGSRRIGSTLRGIGPTYTDKASRRGIRLGELAHPESFREHLENNVAEKNEILSKIYGAEPLSAETIFEETMEHYRHISHMVTDTSVLVNQALDEGKHVLFEGAHGTLLDIDFGTYPYVTSSNPLAGAVCAGIGLGPKRIDRIIGVTKAYTTRIGEGPFPT
;
A
#
# COMPACT_ATOMS: atom_id res chain seq x y z
N MET A 1 2.37 14.41 -13.41
CA MET A 1 3.09 13.66 -14.49
C MET A 1 2.44 12.31 -14.72
N VAL A 2 2.21 11.52 -13.67
CA VAL A 2 1.39 10.29 -13.74
C VAL A 2 0.03 10.61 -14.38
N ASP A 3 -0.62 11.71 -14.02
CA ASP A 3 -1.96 12.06 -14.56
C ASP A 3 -1.95 12.31 -16.08
N ILE A 4 -0.91 12.98 -16.58
CA ILE A 4 -0.75 13.24 -18.03
C ILE A 4 -0.49 11.93 -18.77
N SER A 5 0.34 11.05 -18.21
CA SER A 5 0.60 9.72 -18.79
C SER A 5 -0.61 8.80 -18.66
N ALA A 6 -1.38 8.91 -17.57
CA ALA A 6 -2.56 8.10 -17.29
C ALA A 6 -3.65 8.33 -18.33
N ALA A 7 -3.80 9.58 -18.82
CA ALA A 7 -4.74 9.91 -19.90
C ALA A 7 -4.55 9.03 -21.16
N HIS A 8 -3.32 8.59 -21.43
CA HIS A 8 -2.96 7.73 -22.57
C HIS A 8 -2.83 6.25 -22.23
N SER A 9 -3.09 5.86 -20.98
CA SER A 9 -3.11 4.46 -20.55
C SER A 9 -4.54 3.90 -20.57
N ASP A 10 -4.64 2.58 -20.71
CA ASP A 10 -5.88 1.84 -20.50
C ASP A 10 -6.04 1.44 -19.03
N MET A 11 -4.92 1.20 -18.36
CA MET A 11 -4.85 0.73 -16.98
C MET A 11 -3.72 1.42 -16.19
N VAL A 12 -3.97 1.77 -14.93
CA VAL A 12 -2.94 2.31 -14.02
C VAL A 12 -2.78 1.39 -12.80
N VAL A 13 -1.55 1.00 -12.51
CA VAL A 13 -1.24 -0.05 -11.54
C VAL A 13 -0.24 0.44 -10.50
N ARG A 14 -0.63 0.42 -9.22
CA ARG A 14 0.29 0.60 -8.09
C ARG A 14 0.92 -0.75 -7.73
N TYR A 15 2.23 -0.78 -7.49
CA TYR A 15 2.97 -2.04 -7.31
C TYR A 15 3.74 -2.18 -5.99
N HIS A 16 3.84 -1.13 -5.16
CA HIS A 16 4.52 -1.19 -3.87
C HIS A 16 4.04 -0.12 -2.89
N GLY A 17 4.52 -0.22 -1.64
CA GLY A 17 4.21 0.72 -0.56
C GLY A 17 2.84 0.42 0.06
N GLY A 18 2.19 1.44 0.61
CA GLY A 18 0.85 1.34 1.14
C GLY A 18 0.21 2.71 1.27
N ASN A 19 -0.60 2.89 2.30
CA ASN A 19 -1.19 4.19 2.63
C ASN A 19 -0.18 5.23 3.15
N ASN A 20 1.12 4.92 3.23
CA ASN A 20 2.19 5.90 3.47
C ASN A 20 2.60 6.68 2.21
N ALA A 21 2.25 6.18 1.04
CA ALA A 21 2.33 6.95 -0.17
C ALA A 21 1.34 8.12 -0.06
N GLY A 22 1.77 9.31 -0.46
CA GLY A 22 0.95 10.49 -0.52
C GLY A 22 1.38 11.31 -1.72
N HIS A 23 0.54 11.38 -2.75
CA HIS A 23 0.74 12.38 -3.78
C HIS A 23 -0.56 13.13 -4.00
N THR A 24 -0.44 14.44 -4.13
CA THR A 24 -1.57 15.34 -4.32
C THR A 24 -1.68 15.64 -5.80
N VAL A 25 -2.82 15.32 -6.38
CA VAL A 25 -3.14 15.67 -7.76
C VAL A 25 -4.05 16.89 -7.75
N ILE A 26 -3.76 17.85 -8.63
CA ILE A 26 -4.58 19.04 -8.82
C ILE A 26 -5.21 18.98 -10.20
N VAL A 27 -6.54 18.89 -10.27
CA VAL A 27 -7.30 18.86 -11.54
C VAL A 27 -8.39 19.91 -11.47
N GLY A 28 -8.43 20.82 -12.46
CA GLY A 28 -9.48 21.85 -12.53
C GLY A 28 -9.51 22.82 -11.33
N GLY A 29 -8.41 22.92 -10.58
CA GLY A 29 -8.33 23.72 -9.35
C GLY A 29 -8.70 22.96 -8.06
N GLU A 30 -9.17 21.72 -8.17
CA GLU A 30 -9.46 20.86 -7.01
C GLU A 30 -8.26 20.00 -6.62
N ILE A 31 -8.12 19.77 -5.31
CA ILE A 31 -6.99 19.05 -4.71
C ILE A 31 -7.45 17.66 -4.28
N PHE A 32 -6.83 16.63 -4.83
CA PHE A 32 -7.09 15.23 -4.53
C PHE A 32 -5.87 14.58 -3.85
N PRO A 33 -5.94 14.28 -2.54
CA PRO A 33 -4.89 13.54 -1.85
C PRO A 33 -5.06 12.03 -2.08
N PHE A 34 -4.12 11.40 -2.79
CA PHE A 34 -4.11 9.94 -3.00
C PHE A 34 -3.15 9.25 -2.06
N HIS A 35 -3.58 8.08 -1.59
CA HIS A 35 -2.78 7.18 -0.77
C HIS A 35 -2.64 5.79 -1.40
N LEU A 36 -3.73 5.02 -1.46
CA LEU A 36 -3.76 3.65 -1.97
C LEU A 36 -4.27 3.59 -3.40
N ILE A 37 -5.32 4.33 -3.72
CA ILE A 37 -5.96 4.28 -5.04
C ILE A 37 -5.04 4.95 -6.08
N PRO A 38 -4.75 4.29 -7.22
CA PRO A 38 -3.96 4.90 -8.29
C PRO A 38 -4.59 6.18 -8.84
N SER A 39 -3.75 7.14 -9.24
CA SER A 39 -4.18 8.49 -9.64
C SER A 39 -5.00 8.50 -10.95
N GLY A 40 -4.83 7.45 -11.76
CA GLY A 40 -5.57 7.25 -13.01
C GLY A 40 -7.10 7.24 -12.85
N ILE A 41 -7.59 7.03 -11.63
CA ILE A 41 -9.03 7.02 -11.33
C ILE A 41 -9.69 8.37 -11.67
N ILE A 42 -8.97 9.49 -11.53
CA ILE A 42 -9.47 10.82 -11.90
C ILE A 42 -9.72 10.93 -13.41
N SER A 43 -8.87 10.29 -14.20
CA SER A 43 -9.02 10.22 -15.65
C SER A 43 -9.97 9.11 -16.10
N GLY A 44 -10.69 8.49 -15.14
CA GLY A 44 -11.64 7.42 -15.39
C GLY A 44 -11.02 6.13 -15.92
N LYS A 45 -9.72 5.92 -15.71
CA LYS A 45 -8.99 4.72 -16.15
C LYS A 45 -9.22 3.56 -15.18
N PHE A 46 -9.04 2.34 -15.68
CA PHE A 46 -9.11 1.16 -14.83
C PHE A 46 -7.86 1.11 -13.94
N CYS A 47 -8.06 1.02 -12.63
CA CYS A 47 -7.01 1.11 -11.63
C CYS A 47 -6.82 -0.23 -10.94
N VAL A 48 -5.56 -0.54 -10.61
CA VAL A 48 -5.19 -1.80 -9.95
C VAL A 48 -4.28 -1.53 -8.77
N ILE A 49 -4.62 -2.13 -7.63
CA ILE A 49 -3.75 -2.24 -6.46
C ILE A 49 -3.08 -3.62 -6.47
N GLY A 50 -1.78 -3.62 -6.70
CA GLY A 50 -0.94 -4.82 -6.79
C GLY A 50 -0.59 -5.50 -5.48
N SER A 51 -0.20 -6.78 -5.56
CA SER A 51 0.19 -7.62 -4.41
C SER A 51 1.46 -7.14 -3.66
N GLY A 52 2.25 -6.28 -4.30
CA GLY A 52 3.40 -5.65 -3.65
C GLY A 52 3.02 -4.60 -2.61
N LEU A 53 1.75 -4.15 -2.57
CA LEU A 53 1.26 -3.22 -1.57
C LEU A 53 0.93 -3.89 -0.24
N VAL A 54 0.97 -3.09 0.82
CA VAL A 54 0.32 -3.33 2.10
C VAL A 54 -0.90 -2.40 2.21
N VAL A 55 -2.06 -2.96 2.56
CA VAL A 55 -3.36 -2.29 2.44
C VAL A 55 -4.04 -2.19 3.79
N ASP A 56 -4.45 -0.98 4.15
CA ASP A 56 -5.37 -0.70 5.24
C ASP A 56 -6.77 -0.52 4.66
N LEU A 57 -7.71 -1.41 5.01
CA LEU A 57 -9.06 -1.39 4.43
C LEU A 57 -9.87 -0.17 4.87
N GLY A 58 -9.68 0.32 6.10
CA GLY A 58 -10.36 1.52 6.57
C GLY A 58 -9.92 2.74 5.77
N VAL A 59 -8.61 2.90 5.58
CA VAL A 59 -8.07 4.03 4.77
C VAL A 59 -8.45 3.90 3.30
N LEU A 60 -8.49 2.69 2.74
CA LEU A 60 -8.96 2.48 1.37
C LEU A 60 -10.43 2.91 1.20
N LEU A 61 -11.28 2.56 2.17
CA LEU A 61 -12.70 2.93 2.15
C LEU A 61 -12.91 4.43 2.31
N GLU A 62 -12.19 5.07 3.23
CA GLU A 62 -12.22 6.54 3.39
C GLU A 62 -11.80 7.24 2.09
N GLU A 63 -10.73 6.76 1.45
CA GLU A 63 -10.26 7.30 0.17
C GLU A 63 -11.29 7.11 -0.94
N LYS A 64 -11.87 5.91 -1.07
CA LYS A 64 -12.95 5.62 -2.03
C LYS A 64 -14.15 6.55 -1.81
N GLN A 65 -14.65 6.65 -0.58
CA GLN A 65 -15.79 7.52 -0.25
C GLN A 65 -15.49 9.00 -0.55
N GLY A 66 -14.27 9.45 -0.25
CA GLY A 66 -13.83 10.82 -0.54
C GLY A 66 -13.74 11.12 -2.04
N LEU A 67 -13.44 10.13 -2.89
CA LEU A 67 -13.47 10.28 -4.35
C LEU A 67 -14.91 10.28 -4.87
N GLU A 68 -15.76 9.37 -4.39
CA GLU A 68 -17.16 9.25 -4.80
C GLU A 68 -17.99 10.47 -4.39
N ALA A 69 -17.73 11.05 -3.22
CA ALA A 69 -18.35 12.29 -2.78
C ALA A 69 -18.03 13.49 -3.69
N ARG A 70 -16.95 13.41 -4.46
CA ARG A 70 -16.54 14.40 -5.48
C ARG A 70 -17.01 14.02 -6.89
N GLY A 71 -17.88 13.02 -7.02
CA GLY A 71 -18.46 12.59 -8.29
C GLY A 71 -17.57 11.68 -9.14
N LEU A 72 -16.45 11.17 -8.60
CA LEU A 72 -15.61 10.20 -9.29
C LEU A 72 -16.16 8.79 -9.14
N LEU A 73 -16.28 8.06 -10.26
CA LEU A 73 -16.70 6.67 -10.26
C LEU A 73 -15.52 5.75 -9.93
N VAL A 74 -15.51 5.18 -8.73
CA VAL A 74 -14.52 4.16 -8.31
C VAL A 74 -15.04 2.75 -8.59
N GLU A 75 -16.32 2.53 -8.33
CA GLU A 75 -17.00 1.25 -8.56
C GLU A 75 -16.87 0.79 -10.02
N GLY A 76 -16.50 -0.49 -10.21
CA GLY A 76 -16.23 -1.06 -11.53
C GLY A 76 -14.95 -0.55 -12.23
N LYS A 77 -14.17 0.33 -11.59
CA LYS A 77 -12.90 0.86 -12.11
C LYS A 77 -11.68 0.57 -11.22
N LEU A 78 -11.87 -0.17 -10.13
CA LEU A 78 -10.79 -0.54 -9.22
C LEU A 78 -10.77 -2.06 -9.02
N ALA A 79 -9.60 -2.65 -9.16
CA ALA A 79 -9.30 -4.03 -8.77
C ALA A 79 -8.19 -4.05 -7.71
N ILE A 80 -8.32 -4.96 -6.74
CA ILE A 80 -7.39 -5.08 -5.61
C ILE A 80 -6.89 -6.52 -5.57
N SER A 81 -5.57 -6.69 -5.46
CA SER A 81 -4.99 -8.03 -5.36
C SER A 81 -5.43 -8.71 -4.08
N ASP A 82 -5.95 -9.92 -4.21
CA ASP A 82 -6.14 -10.88 -3.12
C ASP A 82 -4.83 -11.21 -2.37
N HIS A 83 -3.68 -11.04 -3.02
CA HIS A 83 -2.35 -11.25 -2.43
C HIS A 83 -1.79 -10.05 -1.64
N CYS A 84 -2.48 -8.90 -1.61
CA CYS A 84 -2.11 -7.77 -0.76
C CYS A 84 -2.06 -8.18 0.70
N HIS A 85 -1.03 -7.74 1.43
CA HIS A 85 -0.98 -7.93 2.88
C HIS A 85 -1.78 -6.84 3.59
N LEU A 86 -2.44 -7.20 4.69
CA LEU A 86 -3.30 -6.28 5.44
C LEU A 86 -2.53 -5.55 6.54
N ILE A 87 -2.71 -4.23 6.58
CA ILE A 87 -2.33 -3.40 7.71
C ILE A 87 -3.46 -3.44 8.74
N LEU A 88 -3.28 -4.29 9.75
CA LEU A 88 -4.18 -4.38 10.91
C LEU A 88 -3.76 -3.48 12.09
N PRO A 89 -4.67 -3.18 13.05
CA PRO A 89 -4.41 -2.25 14.16
C PRO A 89 -3.16 -2.55 14.99
N TYR A 90 -2.80 -3.82 15.17
CA TYR A 90 -1.58 -4.19 15.88
C TYR A 90 -0.30 -3.73 15.18
N HIS A 91 -0.28 -3.62 13.85
CA HIS A 91 0.88 -3.08 13.13
C HIS A 91 1.10 -1.60 13.45
N LYS A 92 0.01 -0.81 13.48
CA LYS A 92 0.05 0.61 13.86
C LYS A 92 0.51 0.78 15.31
N ALA A 93 -0.01 -0.06 16.22
CA ALA A 93 0.36 -0.05 17.62
C ALA A 93 1.85 -0.39 17.82
N LEU A 94 2.35 -1.42 17.12
CA LEU A 94 3.76 -1.83 17.17
C LEU A 94 4.68 -0.74 16.64
N GLU A 95 4.37 -0.14 15.48
CA GLU A 95 5.19 0.93 14.89
C GLU A 95 5.25 2.14 15.83
N LYS A 96 4.10 2.56 16.38
CA LYS A 96 4.02 3.67 17.34
C LYS A 96 4.80 3.38 18.63
N ALA A 97 4.71 2.17 19.14
CA ALA A 97 5.42 1.75 20.35
C ALA A 97 6.95 1.74 20.13
N ASP A 98 7.40 1.22 18.98
CA ASP A 98 8.82 1.14 18.67
C ASP A 98 9.44 2.52 18.40
N GLU A 99 8.76 3.39 17.61
CA GLU A 99 9.22 4.77 17.38
C GLU A 99 9.32 5.56 18.70
N LYS A 100 8.36 5.37 19.62
CA LYS A 100 8.41 5.98 20.95
C LYS A 100 9.61 5.48 21.76
N ARG A 101 9.90 4.18 21.71
CA ARG A 101 11.03 3.56 22.41
C ARG A 101 12.38 4.04 21.87
N LEU A 102 12.50 4.24 20.55
CA LEU A 102 13.73 4.69 19.90
C LEU A 102 14.12 6.13 20.28
N GLY A 103 13.14 6.97 20.66
CA GLY A 103 13.37 8.33 21.14
C GLY A 103 14.11 9.17 20.10
N SER A 104 15.31 9.67 20.44
CA SER A 104 16.15 10.46 19.52
C SER A 104 16.66 9.68 18.31
N ARG A 105 16.55 8.34 18.30
CA ARG A 105 16.97 7.46 17.20
C ARG A 105 15.81 7.00 16.32
N ARG A 106 14.63 7.62 16.46
CA ARG A 106 13.45 7.32 15.63
C ARG A 106 13.78 7.51 14.14
N ILE A 107 13.10 6.75 13.30
CA ILE A 107 13.23 6.84 11.85
C ILE A 107 12.37 7.99 11.31
N GLY A 108 11.28 8.33 12.02
CA GLY A 108 10.28 9.27 11.53
C GLY A 108 9.29 8.59 10.60
N SER A 109 8.82 7.40 10.99
CA SER A 109 7.85 6.64 10.21
C SER A 109 6.50 7.38 10.10
N THR A 110 5.66 6.98 9.15
CA THR A 110 4.31 7.57 9.01
C THR A 110 3.33 7.10 10.08
N LEU A 111 3.73 6.17 10.97
CA LEU A 111 2.89 5.57 12.00
C LEU A 111 1.63 4.89 11.44
N ARG A 112 1.70 4.43 10.19
CA ARG A 112 0.61 3.76 9.47
C ARG A 112 0.73 2.24 9.47
N GLY A 113 1.70 1.66 10.16
CA GLY A 113 1.91 0.21 10.29
C GLY A 113 2.67 -0.43 9.13
N ILE A 114 3.32 0.35 8.27
CA ILE A 114 3.94 -0.15 7.03
C ILE A 114 5.07 -1.13 7.32
N GLY A 115 6.01 -0.72 8.17
CA GLY A 115 7.18 -1.54 8.49
C GLY A 115 6.79 -2.87 9.14
N PRO A 116 5.96 -2.87 10.19
CA PRO A 116 5.49 -4.10 10.80
C PRO A 116 4.73 -5.01 9.83
N THR A 117 3.91 -4.49 8.91
CA THR A 117 3.21 -5.34 7.93
C THR A 117 4.18 -5.98 6.93
N TYR A 118 5.18 -5.25 6.43
CA TYR A 118 6.23 -5.85 5.60
C TYR A 118 7.10 -6.84 6.37
N THR A 119 7.28 -6.65 7.68
CA THR A 119 7.97 -7.60 8.56
C THR A 119 7.18 -8.90 8.65
N ASP A 120 5.88 -8.83 8.90
CA ASP A 120 5.02 -10.02 8.97
C ASP A 120 4.94 -10.75 7.61
N LYS A 121 4.93 -10.00 6.50
CA LYS A 121 5.09 -10.55 5.14
C LYS A 121 6.39 -11.36 5.02
N ALA A 122 7.53 -10.75 5.36
CA ALA A 122 8.83 -11.40 5.26
C ALA A 122 8.98 -12.60 6.21
N SER A 123 8.35 -12.55 7.39
CA SER A 123 8.33 -13.67 8.34
C SER A 123 7.34 -14.77 7.98
N ARG A 124 6.51 -14.57 6.94
CA ARG A 124 5.43 -15.49 6.51
C ARG A 124 4.34 -15.65 7.57
N ARG A 125 4.03 -14.57 8.28
CA ARG A 125 3.00 -14.49 9.33
C ARG A 125 1.94 -13.43 9.04
N GLY A 126 2.10 -12.68 7.95
CA GLY A 126 1.14 -11.65 7.59
C GLY A 126 -0.15 -12.24 7.03
N ILE A 127 -1.26 -11.55 7.30
CA ILE A 127 -2.58 -11.88 6.76
C ILE A 127 -2.74 -11.19 5.41
N ARG A 128 -3.15 -11.94 4.39
CA ARG A 128 -3.45 -11.43 3.05
C ARG A 128 -4.94 -11.19 2.86
N LEU A 129 -5.29 -10.27 1.95
CA LEU A 129 -6.66 -9.88 1.68
C LEU A 129 -7.56 -11.06 1.25
N GLY A 130 -7.04 -11.97 0.43
CA GLY A 130 -7.77 -13.16 -0.01
C GLY A 130 -8.17 -14.11 1.12
N GLU A 131 -7.48 -14.08 2.26
CA GLU A 131 -7.83 -14.90 3.43
C GLU A 131 -9.18 -14.50 4.03
N LEU A 132 -9.61 -13.23 3.84
CA LEU A 132 -10.91 -12.74 4.34
C LEU A 132 -12.11 -13.41 3.66
N ALA A 133 -11.91 -14.02 2.49
CA ALA A 133 -12.91 -14.87 1.84
C ALA A 133 -13.21 -16.17 2.64
N HIS A 134 -12.36 -16.52 3.61
CA HIS A 134 -12.50 -17.69 4.47
C HIS A 134 -12.48 -17.26 5.96
N PRO A 135 -13.61 -16.73 6.49
CA PRO A 135 -13.63 -16.05 7.79
C PRO A 135 -13.15 -16.90 8.97
N GLU A 136 -13.39 -18.21 8.96
CA GLU A 136 -12.95 -19.12 10.03
C GLU A 136 -11.42 -19.23 10.08
N SER A 137 -10.77 -19.41 8.93
CA SER A 137 -9.31 -19.47 8.82
C SER A 137 -8.66 -18.13 9.13
N PHE A 138 -9.26 -17.03 8.63
CA PHE A 138 -8.82 -15.67 8.98
C PHE A 138 -8.89 -15.42 10.49
N ARG A 139 -9.98 -15.83 11.15
CA ARG A 139 -10.15 -15.67 12.61
C ARG A 139 -9.05 -16.38 13.37
N GLU A 140 -8.78 -17.65 13.06
CA GLU A 140 -7.73 -18.42 13.71
C GLU A 140 -6.34 -17.78 13.52
N HIS A 141 -6.01 -17.38 12.28
CA HIS A 141 -4.75 -16.70 11.99
C HIS A 141 -4.64 -15.36 12.74
N LEU A 142 -5.71 -14.57 12.77
CA LEU A 142 -5.77 -13.30 13.49
C LEU A 142 -5.58 -13.47 14.99
N GLU A 143 -6.27 -14.42 15.61
CA GLU A 143 -6.18 -14.68 17.06
C GLU A 143 -4.75 -15.06 17.46
N ASN A 144 -4.09 -15.92 16.68
CA ASN A 144 -2.69 -16.30 16.89
C ASN A 144 -1.75 -15.09 16.78
N ASN A 145 -1.92 -14.27 15.74
CA ASN A 145 -1.10 -13.07 15.55
C ASN A 145 -1.33 -12.05 16.67
N VAL A 146 -2.58 -11.77 17.03
CA VAL A 146 -2.92 -10.81 18.10
C VAL A 146 -2.39 -11.29 19.44
N ALA A 147 -2.47 -12.59 19.76
CA ALA A 147 -1.88 -13.14 20.96
C ALA A 147 -0.37 -12.87 21.03
N GLU A 148 0.38 -13.20 19.96
CA GLU A 148 1.82 -12.94 19.88
C GLU A 148 2.15 -11.45 19.99
N LYS A 149 1.46 -10.60 19.20
CA LYS A 149 1.73 -9.16 19.19
C LYS A 149 1.38 -8.51 20.53
N ASN A 150 0.35 -8.98 21.22
CA ASN A 150 0.01 -8.52 22.57
C ASN A 150 1.09 -8.86 23.60
N GLU A 151 1.77 -10.01 23.48
CA GLU A 151 2.91 -10.28 24.35
C GLU A 151 4.02 -9.24 24.16
N ILE A 152 4.32 -8.88 22.91
CA ILE A 152 5.32 -7.86 22.58
C ILE A 152 4.86 -6.48 23.09
N LEU A 153 3.65 -6.06 22.75
CA LEU A 153 3.08 -4.77 23.16
C LEU A 153 3.10 -4.60 24.68
N SER A 154 2.58 -5.58 25.42
CA SER A 154 2.46 -5.49 26.87
C SER A 154 3.80 -5.68 27.58
N LYS A 155 4.58 -6.73 27.25
CA LYS A 155 5.77 -7.10 28.01
C LYS A 155 7.02 -6.30 27.62
N ILE A 156 7.15 -5.91 26.35
CA ILE A 156 8.34 -5.18 25.86
C ILE A 156 8.09 -3.68 25.84
N TYR A 157 6.93 -3.25 25.36
CA TYR A 157 6.64 -1.83 25.17
C TYR A 157 5.78 -1.20 26.28
N GLY A 158 5.16 -2.01 27.15
CA GLY A 158 4.20 -1.52 28.14
C GLY A 158 2.99 -0.81 27.51
N ALA A 159 2.61 -1.23 26.30
CA ALA A 159 1.45 -0.72 25.59
C ALA A 159 0.21 -1.58 25.88
N GLU A 160 -0.97 -0.98 25.74
CA GLU A 160 -2.23 -1.70 25.95
C GLU A 160 -2.42 -2.83 24.93
N PRO A 161 -2.86 -4.03 25.37
CA PRO A 161 -3.18 -5.12 24.47
C PRO A 161 -4.43 -4.81 23.64
N LEU A 162 -4.52 -5.43 22.47
CA LEU A 162 -5.63 -5.28 21.52
C LEU A 162 -6.57 -6.49 21.55
N SER A 163 -7.84 -6.26 21.24
CA SER A 163 -8.86 -7.31 21.14
C SER A 163 -8.87 -7.92 19.74
N ALA A 164 -8.67 -9.24 19.64
CA ALA A 164 -8.76 -9.97 18.37
C ALA A 164 -10.19 -9.90 17.81
N GLU A 165 -11.21 -10.00 18.66
CA GLU A 165 -12.62 -9.92 18.25
C GLU A 165 -12.93 -8.58 17.59
N THR A 166 -12.52 -7.48 18.22
CA THR A 166 -12.77 -6.13 17.69
C THR A 166 -12.09 -5.93 16.33
N ILE A 167 -10.84 -6.39 16.20
CA ILE A 167 -10.11 -6.32 14.92
C ILE A 167 -10.81 -7.19 13.87
N PHE A 168 -11.29 -8.38 14.23
CA PHE A 168 -12.00 -9.27 13.32
C PHE A 168 -13.28 -8.61 12.79
N GLU A 169 -14.15 -8.14 13.70
CA GLU A 169 -15.43 -7.53 13.37
C GLU A 169 -15.25 -6.32 12.44
N GLU A 170 -14.34 -5.41 12.78
CA GLU A 170 -14.04 -4.22 11.98
C GLU A 170 -13.48 -4.59 10.60
N THR A 171 -12.52 -5.53 10.55
CA THR A 171 -11.90 -5.96 9.29
C THR A 171 -12.91 -6.63 8.36
N MET A 172 -13.77 -7.49 8.91
CA MET A 172 -14.81 -8.17 8.13
C MET A 172 -15.90 -7.21 7.66
N GLU A 173 -16.24 -6.20 8.46
CA GLU A 173 -17.16 -5.15 8.03
C GLU A 173 -16.58 -4.36 6.86
N HIS A 174 -15.32 -3.91 6.95
CA HIS A 174 -14.65 -3.24 5.84
C HIS A 174 -14.56 -4.13 4.59
N TYR A 175 -14.26 -5.42 4.76
CA TYR A 175 -14.15 -6.36 3.64
C TYR A 175 -15.46 -6.50 2.85
N ARG A 176 -16.62 -6.48 3.51
CA ARG A 176 -17.94 -6.56 2.83
C ARG A 176 -18.10 -5.47 1.77
N HIS A 177 -17.62 -4.25 2.06
CA HIS A 177 -17.73 -3.10 1.15
C HIS A 177 -16.75 -3.11 -0.02
N ILE A 178 -15.73 -3.97 0.00
CA ILE A 178 -14.69 -4.02 -1.04
C ILE A 178 -14.51 -5.40 -1.68
N SER A 179 -15.18 -6.43 -1.16
CA SER A 179 -14.99 -7.83 -1.57
C SER A 179 -15.19 -8.06 -3.07
N HIS A 180 -16.10 -7.34 -3.71
CA HIS A 180 -16.36 -7.41 -5.15
C HIS A 180 -15.25 -6.80 -6.03
N MET A 181 -14.34 -6.02 -5.46
CA MET A 181 -13.15 -5.48 -6.14
C MET A 181 -11.93 -6.37 -5.98
N VAL A 182 -11.99 -7.42 -5.14
CA VAL A 182 -10.85 -8.30 -4.87
C VAL A 182 -10.74 -9.39 -5.94
N THR A 183 -9.55 -9.52 -6.55
CA THR A 183 -9.32 -10.47 -7.65
C THR A 183 -7.84 -10.80 -7.81
N ASP A 184 -7.53 -11.79 -8.66
CA ASP A 184 -6.16 -12.06 -9.12
C ASP A 184 -5.73 -10.97 -10.12
N THR A 185 -5.06 -9.96 -9.59
CA THR A 185 -4.57 -8.83 -10.39
C THR A 185 -3.40 -9.21 -11.29
N SER A 186 -2.67 -10.30 -10.99
CA SER A 186 -1.57 -10.75 -11.85
C SER A 186 -2.13 -11.23 -13.19
N VAL A 187 -3.16 -12.07 -13.15
CA VAL A 187 -3.87 -12.55 -14.34
C VAL A 187 -4.47 -11.36 -15.10
N LEU A 188 -5.17 -10.47 -14.40
CA LEU A 188 -5.83 -9.31 -14.98
C LEU A 188 -4.86 -8.41 -15.76
N VAL A 189 -3.72 -8.07 -15.16
CA VAL A 189 -2.71 -7.20 -15.78
C VAL A 189 -2.00 -7.90 -16.94
N ASN A 190 -1.63 -9.18 -16.78
CA ASN A 190 -0.97 -9.92 -17.87
C ASN A 190 -1.90 -10.10 -19.08
N GLN A 191 -3.19 -10.38 -18.86
CA GLN A 191 -4.19 -10.45 -19.94
C GLN A 191 -4.34 -9.11 -20.66
N ALA A 192 -4.42 -8.00 -19.92
CA ALA A 192 -4.47 -6.67 -20.53
C ALA A 192 -3.26 -6.40 -21.43
N LEU A 193 -2.05 -6.78 -20.97
CA LEU A 193 -0.83 -6.65 -21.78
C LEU A 193 -0.84 -7.57 -23.00
N ASP A 194 -1.34 -8.80 -22.88
CA ASP A 194 -1.45 -9.75 -24.00
C ASP A 194 -2.45 -9.28 -25.07
N GLU A 195 -3.48 -8.53 -24.65
CA GLU A 195 -4.44 -7.85 -25.54
C GLU A 195 -3.87 -6.57 -26.18
N GLY A 196 -2.61 -6.21 -25.88
CA GLY A 196 -1.96 -5.02 -26.41
C GLY A 196 -2.39 -3.71 -25.74
N LYS A 197 -3.03 -3.76 -24.57
CA LYS A 197 -3.42 -2.56 -23.81
C LYS A 197 -2.20 -1.85 -23.22
N HIS A 198 -2.29 -0.53 -23.12
CA HIS A 198 -1.27 0.30 -22.49
C HIS A 198 -1.45 0.33 -20.97
N VAL A 199 -0.49 -0.25 -20.24
CA VAL A 199 -0.49 -0.29 -18.77
C VAL A 199 0.56 0.67 -18.23
N LEU A 200 0.14 1.59 -17.35
CA LEU A 200 1.02 2.50 -16.63
C LEU A 200 1.25 2.00 -15.21
N PHE A 201 2.51 1.74 -14.85
CA PHE A 201 2.88 1.42 -13.47
C PHE A 201 3.21 2.70 -12.70
N GLU A 202 2.42 2.97 -11.67
CA GLU A 202 2.57 4.13 -10.79
C GLU A 202 3.46 3.75 -9.60
N GLY A 203 4.64 4.38 -9.53
CA GLY A 203 5.52 4.28 -8.36
C GLY A 203 5.09 5.24 -7.25
N ALA A 204 5.32 4.84 -6.00
CA ALA A 204 5.25 5.70 -4.83
C ALA A 204 6.64 6.01 -4.30
N HIS A 205 6.78 7.05 -3.47
CA HIS A 205 8.07 7.47 -2.91
C HIS A 205 9.11 7.77 -4.01
N GLY A 206 10.40 7.65 -3.70
CA GLY A 206 11.50 7.82 -4.66
C GLY A 206 12.64 6.86 -4.36
N THR A 207 13.55 6.70 -5.32
CA THR A 207 14.65 5.72 -5.28
C THR A 207 15.50 5.76 -4.00
N LEU A 208 15.76 6.94 -3.43
CA LEU A 208 16.57 7.06 -2.22
C LEU A 208 15.85 6.62 -0.93
N LEU A 209 14.58 6.24 -1.02
CA LEU A 209 13.81 5.60 0.04
C LEU A 209 13.65 4.09 -0.18
N ASP A 210 14.31 3.51 -1.18
CA ASP A 210 14.33 2.07 -1.39
C ASP A 210 14.96 1.33 -0.19
N ILE A 211 14.37 0.19 0.21
CA ILE A 211 14.84 -0.58 1.37
C ILE A 211 16.27 -1.10 1.20
N ASP A 212 16.70 -1.38 -0.03
CA ASP A 212 18.01 -1.92 -0.35
C ASP A 212 18.99 -0.82 -0.80
N PHE A 213 18.52 0.11 -1.63
CA PHE A 213 19.37 1.08 -2.31
C PHE A 213 19.24 2.53 -1.81
N GLY A 214 18.39 2.75 -0.80
CA GLY A 214 18.18 4.05 -0.20
C GLY A 214 19.16 4.40 0.93
N THR A 215 18.88 5.50 1.63
CA THR A 215 19.67 5.95 2.79
C THR A 215 19.35 5.17 4.06
N TYR A 216 19.59 3.84 4.06
CA TYR A 216 19.27 2.96 5.18
C TYR A 216 19.93 3.43 6.50
N PRO A 217 19.22 3.41 7.65
CA PRO A 217 17.87 2.86 7.88
C PRO A 217 16.71 3.82 7.59
N TYR A 218 16.99 5.04 7.11
CA TYR A 218 15.98 6.07 6.85
C TYR A 218 15.35 5.91 5.46
N VAL A 219 14.63 4.80 5.29
CA VAL A 219 14.02 4.34 4.04
C VAL A 219 12.62 3.80 4.30
N THR A 220 11.85 3.52 3.24
CA THR A 220 10.60 2.77 3.37
C THR A 220 10.89 1.26 3.37
N SER A 221 9.93 0.45 3.82
CA SER A 221 10.09 -1.02 3.89
C SER A 221 9.74 -1.75 2.58
N SER A 222 9.80 -1.04 1.46
CA SER A 222 9.46 -1.56 0.12
C SER A 222 10.45 -1.04 -0.93
N ASN A 223 10.30 -1.50 -2.18
CA ASN A 223 11.16 -1.09 -3.28
C ASN A 223 10.43 -0.15 -4.27
N PRO A 224 10.73 1.17 -4.27
CA PRO A 224 10.25 2.13 -5.27
C PRO A 224 10.87 1.96 -6.66
N LEU A 225 11.90 1.14 -6.79
CA LEU A 225 12.59 0.92 -8.05
C LEU A 225 11.69 0.25 -9.08
N ALA A 226 11.87 0.60 -10.36
CA ALA A 226 11.08 0.04 -11.46
C ALA A 226 11.14 -1.50 -11.55
N GLY A 227 12.23 -2.12 -11.12
CA GLY A 227 12.35 -3.58 -11.08
C GLY A 227 11.34 -4.25 -10.12
N ALA A 228 10.86 -3.52 -9.11
CA ALA A 228 9.86 -4.02 -8.18
C ALA A 228 8.47 -4.20 -8.80
N VAL A 229 8.20 -3.58 -9.97
CA VAL A 229 6.97 -3.82 -10.73
C VAL A 229 6.77 -5.32 -10.98
N CYS A 230 7.84 -6.04 -11.33
CA CYS A 230 7.80 -7.47 -11.60
C CYS A 230 7.29 -8.26 -10.40
N ALA A 231 7.91 -8.05 -9.23
CA ALA A 231 7.55 -8.75 -8.01
C ALA A 231 6.21 -8.27 -7.42
N GLY A 232 5.86 -7.01 -7.63
CA GLY A 232 4.64 -6.40 -7.09
C GLY A 232 3.36 -6.78 -7.82
N ILE A 233 3.44 -7.24 -9.07
CA ILE A 233 2.29 -7.65 -9.90
C ILE A 233 2.36 -9.10 -10.37
N GLY A 234 3.53 -9.74 -10.39
CA GLY A 234 3.71 -11.03 -11.08
C GLY A 234 3.96 -10.84 -12.58
N LEU A 235 4.78 -9.84 -12.93
CA LEU A 235 5.10 -9.50 -14.32
C LEU A 235 6.50 -9.98 -14.71
N GLY A 236 6.62 -10.62 -15.89
CA GLY A 236 7.92 -10.94 -16.45
C GLY A 236 8.72 -9.68 -16.81
N PRO A 237 10.03 -9.59 -16.50
CA PRO A 237 10.82 -8.35 -16.66
C PRO A 237 10.94 -7.87 -18.10
N LYS A 238 10.81 -8.76 -19.09
CA LYS A 238 10.83 -8.41 -20.52
C LYS A 238 9.56 -7.69 -21.00
N ARG A 239 8.53 -7.56 -20.15
CA ARG A 239 7.27 -6.86 -20.46
C ARG A 239 7.28 -5.38 -20.07
N ILE A 240 8.43 -4.84 -19.63
CA ILE A 240 8.59 -3.42 -19.32
C ILE A 240 9.25 -2.73 -20.51
N ASP A 241 8.50 -1.94 -21.26
CA ASP A 241 8.99 -1.26 -22.47
C ASP A 241 9.75 0.04 -22.16
N ARG A 242 9.30 0.79 -21.15
CA ARG A 242 9.82 2.12 -20.85
C ARG A 242 9.77 2.43 -19.36
N ILE A 243 10.84 3.05 -18.86
CA ILE A 243 10.95 3.58 -17.50
C ILE A 243 11.13 5.09 -17.59
N ILE A 244 10.30 5.85 -16.85
CA ILE A 244 10.38 7.31 -16.78
C ILE A 244 10.85 7.70 -15.38
N GLY A 245 12.08 8.20 -15.28
CA GLY A 245 12.61 8.76 -14.03
C GLY A 245 12.08 10.18 -13.80
N VAL A 246 11.59 10.44 -12.59
CA VAL A 246 11.06 11.75 -12.20
C VAL A 246 12.01 12.39 -11.20
N THR A 247 12.44 13.61 -11.48
CA THR A 247 13.23 14.41 -10.55
C THR A 247 12.66 15.82 -10.43
N LYS A 248 12.75 16.40 -9.24
CA LYS A 248 12.42 17.81 -9.01
C LYS A 248 13.66 18.66 -9.31
N ALA A 249 13.45 19.93 -9.66
CA ALA A 249 14.55 20.88 -9.87
C ALA A 249 15.37 21.17 -8.59
N TYR A 250 14.83 20.80 -7.43
CA TYR A 250 15.46 20.88 -6.12
C TYR A 250 15.10 19.63 -5.32
N THR A 251 15.92 19.27 -4.34
CA THR A 251 15.72 18.10 -3.49
C THR A 251 14.83 18.43 -2.29
N THR A 252 14.05 17.45 -1.85
CA THR A 252 13.26 17.54 -0.61
C THR A 252 13.25 16.19 0.08
N ARG A 253 13.30 16.18 1.41
CA ARG A 253 13.18 14.97 2.24
C ARG A 253 12.08 15.18 3.27
N ILE A 254 11.21 14.18 3.41
CA ILE A 254 10.22 14.08 4.49
C ILE A 254 10.69 12.94 5.40
N GLY A 255 10.68 13.16 6.72
CA GLY A 255 11.25 12.24 7.70
C GLY A 255 12.72 12.52 8.00
N GLU A 256 13.29 11.73 8.93
CA GLU A 256 14.68 11.90 9.37
C GLU A 256 15.66 11.29 8.35
N GLY A 257 16.96 11.51 8.57
CA GLY A 257 18.06 10.87 7.85
C GLY A 257 18.95 11.83 7.06
N PRO A 258 20.06 11.32 6.49
CA PRO A 258 21.04 12.15 5.80
C PRO A 258 20.43 12.93 4.64
N PHE A 259 20.77 14.22 4.58
CA PHE A 259 20.39 15.10 3.48
C PHE A 259 21.54 16.11 3.20
N PRO A 260 22.52 15.75 2.35
CA PRO A 260 23.75 16.55 2.17
C PRO A 260 23.58 17.93 1.52
N THR A 261 22.46 18.18 0.83
CA THR A 261 22.16 19.38 0.02
C THR A 261 20.76 19.87 0.34
#